data_AF-A0A967I1Q0-F1
#
_entry.id   AF-A0A967I1Q0-F1
#
_cell.length_a   1.000
_cell.length_b   1.000
_cell.length_c   1.000
_cell.angle_alpha   90.00
_cell.angle_beta   90.00
_cell.angle_gamma   90.00
#
_symmetry.space_group_name_H-M   'P 1'
#
loop_
_entity.id
_entity.type
_entity.pdbx_description
1 polymer ?
#
loop_
_entity_poly.entity_id
_entity_poly.type
_entity_poly.pdbx_seq_one_letter_code
_entity_poly.pdbx_strand_id
1 'polypeptide(L)'
;SSGNNNGTTLPGNGFMGSPVSVDLTVDYSVNVSYIGESHASGGSYDGGLYRLQVPVTVGTANGEPVLLYDVDPNTWTLTQMFDADYGITAAPAAAVGTADSNYSLWLYFGTGRYLANSDKADTTQQYLYGIKDPYYNFKLNAAQQTALLNAEPLTKDALFDATGIAVYTDGSITGTAEASTFGELKIRQGPSLTYEVGWYKALEVGERIVSKPSILGGILLAPSFVPNDDICAFGGDSWLHALYFETGTAYSQSVIGTTPDGTKDKVLDKVRLGVGISSSLGIHVGREHGARGFIQQSTGTINQIDLAPALSIKSGFVNWREMR
;
A
#
# COMPACT_ATOMS: atom_id res chain seq x y z
N SER A 1 -17.22 -15.34 16.51
CA SER A 1 -16.78 -16.55 15.77
C SER A 1 -17.64 -16.70 14.52
N SER A 2 -17.07 -17.31 13.47
CA SER A 2 -17.61 -17.52 12.10
C SER A 2 -17.31 -16.45 11.04
N GLY A 3 -16.02 -16.16 10.85
CA GLY A 3 -15.47 -15.88 9.52
C GLY A 3 -14.85 -17.18 9.00
N ASN A 4 -14.94 -17.45 7.70
CA ASN A 4 -14.52 -18.70 7.07
C ASN A 4 -13.00 -18.89 7.20
N ASN A 5 -12.58 -19.67 8.20
CA ASN A 5 -11.20 -20.12 8.44
C ASN A 5 -10.77 -21.24 7.49
N ASN A 6 -11.36 -21.34 6.30
CA ASN A 6 -10.94 -22.35 5.33
C ASN A 6 -9.55 -21.96 4.85
N GLY A 7 -8.55 -22.69 5.32
CA GLY A 7 -7.17 -22.55 4.86
C GLY A 7 -7.17 -22.57 3.34
N THR A 8 -6.68 -21.50 2.73
CA THR A 8 -6.61 -21.42 1.28
C THR A 8 -5.53 -22.38 0.80
N THR A 9 -5.85 -23.24 -0.18
CA THR A 9 -4.83 -24.02 -0.86
C THR A 9 -3.94 -23.07 -1.64
N LEU A 10 -2.64 -23.09 -1.34
CA LEU A 10 -1.66 -22.34 -2.12
C LEU A 10 -1.64 -22.84 -3.57
N PRO A 11 -1.48 -21.95 -4.55
CA PRO A 11 -1.37 -22.34 -5.94
C PRO A 11 -0.13 -23.23 -6.15
N GLY A 12 -0.24 -24.19 -7.06
CA GLY A 12 0.90 -24.98 -7.51
C GLY A 12 1.86 -24.12 -8.34
N ASN A 13 3.16 -24.46 -8.33
CA ASN A 13 4.20 -23.71 -9.04
C ASN A 13 4.30 -22.22 -8.65
N GLY A 14 3.94 -21.91 -7.41
CA GLY A 14 4.05 -20.59 -6.81
C GLY A 14 5.24 -20.43 -5.86
N PHE A 15 5.51 -19.18 -5.50
CA PHE A 15 6.42 -18.83 -4.41
C PHE A 15 5.87 -17.62 -3.64
N MET A 16 6.23 -17.56 -2.36
CA MET A 16 5.85 -16.44 -1.49
C MET A 16 6.95 -15.38 -1.49
N GLY A 17 6.56 -14.11 -1.52
CA GLY A 17 7.42 -12.97 -1.28
C GLY A 17 7.78 -12.79 0.19
N SER A 18 8.41 -11.66 0.50
CA SER A 18 8.73 -11.31 1.88
C SER A 18 7.47 -10.82 2.64
N PRO A 19 7.25 -11.25 3.89
CA PRO A 19 6.09 -10.85 4.66
C PRO A 19 6.23 -9.42 5.23
N VAL A 20 5.09 -8.82 5.59
CA VAL A 20 5.03 -7.74 6.58
C VAL A 20 4.24 -8.23 7.79
N SER A 21 4.73 -7.97 8.98
CA SER A 21 4.04 -8.27 10.24
C SER A 21 3.55 -6.98 10.87
N VAL A 22 2.35 -7.03 11.45
CA VAL A 22 1.68 -5.87 12.06
C VAL A 22 1.37 -6.20 13.52
N ASP A 23 1.88 -5.35 14.39
CA ASP A 23 1.52 -5.24 15.81
C ASP A 23 0.68 -3.95 15.95
N LEU A 24 -0.63 -4.11 16.04
CA LEU A 24 -1.62 -3.03 16.14
C LEU A 24 -1.77 -2.51 17.57
N THR A 25 -1.44 -3.33 18.57
CA THR A 25 -1.63 -3.03 19.99
C THR A 25 -0.35 -2.51 20.65
N VAL A 26 0.77 -2.58 19.94
CA VAL A 26 2.10 -2.13 20.37
C VAL A 26 2.51 -2.86 21.66
N ASP A 27 2.25 -4.16 21.68
CA ASP A 27 2.51 -5.04 22.83
C ASP A 27 3.63 -6.07 22.56
N TYR A 28 4.39 -5.89 21.47
CA TYR A 28 5.45 -6.77 20.98
C TYR A 28 4.95 -8.11 20.42
N SER A 29 3.64 -8.30 20.28
CA SER A 29 3.05 -9.49 19.67
C SER A 29 2.44 -9.14 18.31
N VAL A 30 2.69 -10.00 17.32
CA VAL A 30 2.14 -9.82 15.98
C VAL A 30 0.67 -10.25 15.98
N ASN A 31 -0.23 -9.35 15.56
CA ASN A 31 -1.65 -9.70 15.37
C ASN A 31 -1.86 -10.42 14.03
N VAL A 32 -1.18 -9.94 12.99
CA VAL A 32 -1.41 -10.38 11.62
C VAL A 32 -0.15 -10.18 10.77
N SER A 33 0.08 -11.07 9.81
CA SER A 33 1.10 -10.89 8.78
C SER A 33 0.50 -10.99 7.39
N TYR A 34 1.07 -10.28 6.43
CA TYR A 34 0.65 -10.30 5.03
C TYR A 34 1.80 -10.67 4.11
N ILE A 35 1.52 -11.50 3.13
CA ILE A 35 2.53 -12.08 2.25
C ILE A 35 2.01 -12.06 0.82
N GLY A 36 2.80 -11.46 -0.08
CA GLY A 36 2.54 -11.56 -1.52
C GLY A 36 2.92 -12.93 -2.06
N GLU A 37 2.22 -13.36 -3.10
CA GLU A 37 2.41 -14.64 -3.77
C GLU A 37 2.51 -14.40 -5.28
N SER A 38 3.27 -15.26 -5.96
CA SER A 38 3.35 -15.30 -7.42
C SER A 38 3.40 -16.75 -7.90
N HIS A 39 2.54 -17.12 -8.83
CA HIS A 39 2.51 -18.46 -9.43
C HIS A 39 2.40 -18.44 -10.94
N ALA A 40 2.93 -19.49 -11.56
CA ALA A 40 2.81 -19.67 -13.00
C ALA A 40 1.37 -20.04 -13.38
N SER A 41 0.79 -19.28 -14.32
CA SER A 41 -0.57 -19.46 -14.80
C SER A 41 -0.62 -19.21 -16.31
N GLY A 42 -0.95 -20.24 -17.10
CA GLY A 42 -1.17 -20.08 -18.55
C GLY A 42 -0.01 -19.51 -19.38
N GLY A 43 1.24 -19.59 -18.90
CA GLY A 43 2.42 -18.97 -19.54
C GLY A 43 2.70 -17.52 -19.11
N SER A 44 1.88 -17.00 -18.18
CA SER A 44 2.10 -15.76 -17.42
C SER A 44 2.36 -16.09 -15.94
N TYR A 45 2.42 -15.05 -15.11
CA TYR A 45 2.42 -15.16 -13.66
C TYR A 45 1.27 -14.35 -13.06
N ASP A 46 0.39 -15.04 -12.34
CA ASP A 46 -0.67 -14.44 -11.52
C ASP A 46 -0.16 -14.30 -10.08
N GLY A 47 -0.94 -13.67 -9.20
CA GLY A 47 -0.52 -13.49 -7.81
C GLY A 47 -1.67 -13.37 -6.82
N GLY A 48 -1.31 -13.39 -5.54
CA GLY A 48 -2.28 -13.21 -4.47
C GLY A 48 -1.67 -12.53 -3.26
N LEU A 49 -2.48 -11.78 -2.51
CA LEU A 49 -2.09 -11.34 -1.18
C LEU A 49 -2.74 -12.25 -0.15
N TYR A 50 -1.92 -12.82 0.73
CA TYR A 50 -2.35 -13.72 1.78
C TYR A 50 -2.23 -13.06 3.14
N ARG A 51 -3.25 -13.25 3.97
CA ARG A 51 -3.29 -12.87 5.39
C ARG A 51 -3.05 -14.10 6.24
N LEU A 52 -2.01 -14.06 7.06
CA LEU A 52 -1.76 -15.02 8.13
C LEU A 52 -2.20 -14.40 9.46
N GLN A 53 -3.31 -14.89 10.00
CA GLN A 53 -3.92 -14.34 11.20
C GLN A 53 -3.59 -15.19 12.42
N VAL A 54 -3.08 -14.53 13.47
CA VAL A 54 -2.87 -15.12 14.78
C VAL A 54 -4.18 -15.03 15.56
N PRO A 55 -4.75 -16.15 16.04
CA PRO A 55 -5.93 -16.11 16.88
C PRO A 55 -5.65 -15.35 18.17
N VAL A 56 -6.55 -14.42 18.52
CA VAL A 56 -6.47 -13.65 19.75
C VAL A 56 -7.74 -13.90 20.56
N THR A 57 -7.56 -14.18 21.84
CA THR A 57 -8.65 -14.27 22.82
C THR A 57 -8.49 -13.18 23.87
N VAL A 58 -9.59 -12.83 24.55
CA VAL A 58 -9.55 -11.88 25.67
C VAL A 58 -9.51 -12.68 26.97
N GLY A 59 -8.40 -12.58 27.69
CA GLY A 59 -8.23 -13.12 29.03
C GLY A 59 -8.35 -12.04 30.10
N THR A 60 -7.97 -12.39 31.34
CA THR A 60 -7.93 -11.45 32.46
C THR A 60 -6.60 -11.60 33.20
N ALA A 61 -5.90 -10.50 33.42
CA ALA A 61 -4.74 -10.44 34.30
C ALA A 61 -4.91 -9.27 35.28
N ASN A 62 -4.74 -9.53 36.59
CA ASN A 62 -4.93 -8.54 37.65
C ASN A 62 -6.29 -7.81 37.63
N GLY A 63 -7.34 -8.48 37.15
CA GLY A 63 -8.69 -7.90 37.03
C GLY A 63 -8.92 -7.08 35.77
N GLU A 64 -7.89 -6.89 34.92
CA GLU A 64 -7.99 -6.15 33.66
C GLU A 64 -8.01 -7.09 32.44
N PRO A 65 -8.72 -6.73 31.36
CA PRO A 65 -8.74 -7.51 30.14
C PRO A 65 -7.35 -7.47 29.47
N VAL A 66 -6.86 -8.63 29.06
CA VAL A 66 -5.61 -8.74 28.28
C VAL A 66 -5.84 -9.53 27.01
N LEU A 67 -5.10 -9.20 25.96
CA LEU A 67 -5.08 -10.00 24.74
C LEU A 67 -4.14 -11.19 24.94
N LEU A 68 -4.66 -12.38 24.69
CA LEU A 68 -3.91 -13.64 24.71
C LEU A 68 -3.79 -14.14 23.28
N TYR A 69 -2.56 -14.12 22.78
CA TYR A 69 -2.19 -14.59 21.45
C TYR A 69 -1.95 -16.08 21.47
N ASP A 70 -2.53 -16.79 20.51
CA ASP A 70 -2.28 -18.22 20.37
C ASP A 70 -0.89 -18.46 19.77
N VAL A 71 -0.05 -19.16 20.52
CA VAL A 71 1.33 -19.48 20.15
C VAL A 71 1.44 -20.77 19.35
N ASP A 72 0.37 -21.56 19.23
CA ASP A 72 0.35 -22.77 18.40
C ASP A 72 0.10 -22.39 16.93
N PRO A 73 1.08 -22.51 16.03
CA PRO A 73 0.89 -22.16 14.62
C PRO A 73 -0.15 -23.04 13.91
N ASN A 74 -0.54 -24.19 14.48
CA ASN A 74 -1.59 -25.03 13.90
C ASN A 74 -3.00 -24.40 13.97
N THR A 75 -3.19 -23.40 14.85
CA THR A 75 -4.46 -22.68 14.98
C THR A 75 -4.50 -21.41 14.12
N TRP A 76 -3.36 -21.02 13.54
CA TRP A 76 -3.26 -19.85 12.70
C TRP A 76 -3.94 -20.08 11.36
N THR A 77 -4.61 -19.05 10.87
CA THR A 77 -5.39 -19.14 9.64
C THR A 77 -4.71 -18.36 8.53
N LEU A 78 -4.40 -19.05 7.42
CA LEU A 78 -3.91 -18.44 6.19
C LEU A 78 -5.08 -18.31 5.19
N THR A 79 -5.35 -17.08 4.78
CA THR A 79 -6.45 -16.76 3.85
C THR A 79 -5.92 -15.90 2.70
N GLN A 80 -6.24 -16.25 1.45
CA GLN A 80 -6.05 -15.34 0.33
C GLN A 80 -7.08 -14.20 0.44
N MET A 81 -6.61 -12.99 0.69
CA MET A 81 -7.47 -11.81 0.85
C MET A 81 -7.66 -11.03 -0.44
N PHE A 82 -6.72 -11.16 -1.38
CA PHE A 82 -6.76 -10.47 -2.67
C PHE A 82 -6.22 -11.40 -3.76
N ASP A 83 -6.93 -11.45 -4.88
CA ASP A 83 -6.53 -12.10 -6.12
C ASP A 83 -6.01 -11.03 -7.08
N ALA A 84 -4.71 -11.06 -7.35
CA ALA A 84 -4.02 -10.07 -8.15
C ALA A 84 -3.81 -10.60 -9.56
N ASP A 85 -4.09 -9.74 -10.55
CA ASP A 85 -3.89 -10.07 -11.97
C ASP A 85 -2.46 -10.52 -12.32
N TYR A 86 -1.48 -10.16 -11.48
CA TYR A 86 -0.08 -10.49 -11.69
C TYR A 86 0.66 -10.77 -10.39
N GLY A 87 1.77 -11.50 -10.48
CA GLY A 87 2.61 -11.89 -9.34
C GLY A 87 3.06 -10.72 -8.45
N ILE A 88 2.97 -10.90 -7.13
CA ILE A 88 3.46 -9.96 -6.11
C ILE A 88 4.81 -10.48 -5.58
N THR A 89 5.90 -9.80 -5.91
CA THR A 89 7.26 -10.22 -5.50
C THR A 89 7.85 -9.36 -4.37
N ALA A 90 7.53 -8.07 -4.34
CA ALA A 90 7.95 -7.17 -3.29
C ALA A 90 7.17 -7.42 -1.98
N ALA A 91 7.80 -7.14 -0.84
CA ALA A 91 7.08 -7.13 0.42
C ALA A 91 6.00 -6.03 0.42
N PRO A 92 4.80 -6.29 0.94
CA PRO A 92 3.81 -5.26 1.18
C PRO A 92 4.29 -4.28 2.28
N ALA A 93 3.69 -3.10 2.29
CA ALA A 93 3.75 -2.14 3.37
C ALA A 93 2.40 -2.03 4.05
N ALA A 94 2.38 -1.73 5.35
CA ALA A 94 1.15 -1.58 6.12
C ALA A 94 1.14 -0.22 6.83
N ALA A 95 -0.04 0.38 6.93
CA ALA A 95 -0.26 1.58 7.74
C ALA A 95 -1.69 1.64 8.29
N VAL A 96 -1.84 2.33 9.43
CA VAL A 96 -3.15 2.65 9.98
C VAL A 96 -3.69 3.91 9.29
N GLY A 97 -4.95 3.85 8.89
CA GLY A 97 -5.68 4.92 8.25
C GLY A 97 -5.91 6.16 9.13
N THR A 98 -6.41 7.23 8.53
CA THR A 98 -6.83 8.43 9.27
C THR A 98 -8.23 8.26 9.89
N ALA A 99 -8.71 9.29 10.58
CA ALA A 99 -10.11 9.36 11.01
C ALA A 99 -11.10 9.21 9.84
N ASP A 100 -10.72 9.65 8.64
CA ASP A 100 -11.56 9.55 7.44
C ASP A 100 -11.80 8.08 7.06
N SER A 101 -10.82 7.20 7.27
CA SER A 101 -10.94 5.74 7.09
C SER A 101 -11.21 4.97 8.39
N ASN A 102 -11.61 5.67 9.46
CA ASN A 102 -11.88 5.10 10.80
C ASN A 102 -10.70 4.30 11.37
N TYR A 103 -9.47 4.74 11.10
CA TYR A 103 -8.25 4.07 11.55
C TYR A 103 -8.14 2.60 11.10
N SER A 104 -8.69 2.30 9.92
CA SER A 104 -8.62 0.95 9.33
C SER A 104 -7.20 0.61 8.91
N LEU A 105 -6.85 -0.68 8.93
CA LEU A 105 -5.54 -1.16 8.47
C LEU A 105 -5.48 -1.22 6.94
N TRP A 106 -4.51 -0.52 6.37
CA TRP A 106 -4.22 -0.48 4.93
C TRP A 106 -2.96 -1.24 4.58
N LEU A 107 -2.98 -1.88 3.41
CA LEU A 107 -1.90 -2.65 2.81
C LEU A 107 -1.58 -2.09 1.42
N TYR A 108 -0.30 -1.92 1.15
CA TYR A 108 0.21 -1.34 -0.09
C TYR A 108 1.24 -2.25 -0.71
N PHE A 109 1.01 -2.62 -1.95
CA PHE A 109 1.86 -3.54 -2.70
C PHE A 109 1.67 -3.28 -4.18
N GLY A 110 2.69 -3.60 -4.97
CA GLY A 110 2.56 -3.57 -6.41
C GLY A 110 2.89 -4.92 -7.00
N THR A 111 2.48 -5.09 -8.25
CA THR A 111 2.71 -6.32 -9.00
C THR A 111 3.94 -6.21 -9.89
N GLY A 112 4.40 -7.38 -10.28
CA GLY A 112 5.45 -7.61 -11.24
C GLY A 112 6.61 -8.40 -10.66
N ARG A 113 7.39 -8.97 -11.58
CA ARG A 113 8.49 -9.89 -11.31
C ARG A 113 9.72 -9.42 -12.07
N TYR A 114 10.90 -9.62 -11.49
CA TYR A 114 12.17 -9.39 -12.18
C TYR A 114 13.21 -10.40 -11.68
N LEU A 115 12.91 -11.68 -11.88
CA LEU A 115 13.64 -12.83 -11.36
C LEU A 115 14.21 -13.72 -12.47
N ALA A 116 13.74 -13.56 -13.71
CA ALA A 116 14.23 -14.27 -14.89
C ALA A 116 14.49 -13.34 -16.07
N ASN A 117 15.28 -13.82 -17.03
CA ASN A 117 15.61 -13.05 -18.25
C ASN A 117 14.38 -12.70 -19.10
N SER A 118 13.37 -13.58 -19.13
CA SER A 118 12.09 -13.33 -19.82
C SER A 118 11.39 -12.08 -19.30
N ASP A 119 11.57 -11.76 -18.01
CA ASP A 119 10.88 -10.66 -17.37
C ASP A 119 11.36 -9.31 -17.93
N LYS A 120 12.57 -9.24 -18.51
CA LYS A 120 13.13 -8.00 -19.11
C LYS A 120 12.35 -7.51 -20.31
N ALA A 121 11.79 -8.44 -21.10
CA ALA A 121 11.03 -8.13 -22.30
C ALA A 121 9.50 -8.10 -22.05
N ASP A 122 9.08 -8.39 -20.81
CA ASP A 122 7.67 -8.39 -20.44
C ASP A 122 7.13 -6.96 -20.38
N THR A 123 6.18 -6.64 -21.24
CA THR A 123 5.52 -5.33 -21.30
C THR A 123 4.09 -5.38 -20.74
N THR A 124 3.73 -6.40 -19.98
CA THR A 124 2.40 -6.49 -19.36
C THR A 124 2.12 -5.27 -18.47
N GLN A 125 0.85 -4.88 -18.44
CA GLN A 125 0.38 -3.77 -17.61
C GLN A 125 0.33 -4.21 -16.15
N GLN A 126 1.19 -3.66 -15.29
CA GLN A 126 1.20 -3.97 -13.85
C GLN A 126 0.45 -2.89 -13.04
N TYR A 127 0.27 -3.15 -11.75
CA TYR A 127 -0.57 -2.33 -10.88
C TYR A 127 0.09 -2.04 -9.53
N LEU A 128 -0.26 -0.89 -8.96
CA LEU A 128 -0.05 -0.56 -7.55
C LEU A 128 -1.41 -0.57 -6.85
N TYR A 129 -1.49 -1.25 -5.71
CA TYR A 129 -2.70 -1.40 -4.92
C TYR A 129 -2.56 -0.75 -3.55
N GLY A 130 -3.66 -0.21 -3.06
CA GLY A 130 -3.87 0.15 -1.66
C GLY A 130 -5.19 -0.43 -1.19
N ILE A 131 -5.17 -1.48 -0.37
CA ILE A 131 -6.38 -2.17 0.08
C ILE A 131 -6.52 -2.12 1.60
N LYS A 132 -7.74 -2.12 2.10
CA LYS A 132 -8.03 -2.28 3.54
C LYS A 132 -8.24 -3.75 3.86
N ASP A 133 -7.66 -4.24 4.95
CA ASP A 133 -8.02 -5.59 5.43
C ASP A 133 -9.47 -5.58 5.94
N PRO A 134 -10.39 -6.37 5.35
CA PRO A 134 -11.78 -6.41 5.81
C PRO A 134 -11.95 -6.73 7.31
N TYR A 135 -11.03 -7.50 7.91
CA TYR A 135 -11.05 -7.81 9.35
C TYR A 135 -10.73 -6.57 10.20
N TYR A 136 -9.82 -5.73 9.72
CA TYR A 136 -9.37 -4.50 10.39
C TYR A 136 -9.89 -3.25 9.67
N ASN A 137 -11.02 -3.37 8.97
CA ASN A 137 -11.71 -2.27 8.30
C ASN A 137 -12.87 -1.82 9.17
N PHE A 138 -12.59 -0.88 10.07
CA PHE A 138 -13.55 -0.40 11.05
C PHE A 138 -14.64 0.50 10.47
N LYS A 139 -14.63 0.76 9.15
CA LYS A 139 -15.78 1.38 8.47
C LYS A 139 -16.90 0.38 8.18
N LEU A 140 -16.57 -0.90 8.07
CA LEU A 140 -17.55 -1.93 7.78
C LEU A 140 -18.42 -2.19 9.02
N ASN A 141 -19.72 -2.31 8.80
CA ASN A 141 -20.58 -2.91 9.80
C ASN A 141 -20.35 -4.44 9.86
N ALA A 142 -20.86 -5.08 10.93
CA ALA A 142 -20.64 -6.51 11.15
C ALA A 142 -21.13 -7.40 9.99
N ALA A 143 -22.22 -7.03 9.31
CA ALA A 143 -22.73 -7.79 8.18
C ALA A 143 -21.83 -7.66 6.93
N GLN A 144 -21.36 -6.45 6.64
CA GLN A 144 -20.41 -6.21 5.54
C GLN A 144 -19.08 -6.92 5.76
N GLN A 145 -18.54 -6.82 6.98
CA GLN A 145 -17.31 -7.51 7.36
C GLN A 145 -17.47 -9.03 7.22
N THR A 146 -18.57 -9.59 7.72
CA THR A 146 -18.85 -11.03 7.61
C THR A 146 -18.98 -11.46 6.14
N ALA A 147 -19.65 -10.66 5.31
CA ALA A 147 -19.81 -10.94 3.89
C ALA A 147 -18.44 -10.97 3.17
N LEU A 148 -17.59 -9.97 3.38
CA LEU A 148 -16.27 -9.88 2.75
C LEU A 148 -15.31 -10.96 3.24
N LEU A 149 -15.35 -11.32 4.52
CA LEU A 149 -14.49 -12.38 5.07
C LEU A 149 -14.93 -13.80 4.67
N ASN A 150 -16.16 -13.97 4.19
CA ASN A 150 -16.70 -15.26 3.75
C ASN A 150 -16.82 -15.37 2.21
N ALA A 151 -16.54 -14.30 1.47
CA ALA A 151 -16.56 -14.26 0.02
C ALA A 151 -15.27 -14.83 -0.59
N GLU A 152 -15.26 -14.95 -1.91
CA GLU A 152 -14.02 -15.12 -2.68
C GLU A 152 -13.06 -13.94 -2.43
N PRO A 153 -11.74 -14.13 -2.66
CA PRO A 153 -10.77 -13.06 -2.49
C PRO A 153 -11.18 -11.79 -3.24
N LEU A 154 -10.84 -10.63 -2.67
CA LEU A 154 -11.07 -9.35 -3.34
C LEU A 154 -10.31 -9.34 -4.67
N THR A 155 -10.96 -8.82 -5.71
CA THR A 155 -10.31 -8.59 -7.01
C THR A 155 -10.16 -7.11 -7.27
N LYS A 156 -9.40 -6.76 -8.31
CA LYS A 156 -9.26 -5.39 -8.80
C LYS A 156 -10.60 -4.69 -9.05
N ASP A 157 -11.64 -5.41 -9.48
CA ASP A 157 -12.97 -4.86 -9.80
C ASP A 157 -13.71 -4.31 -8.56
N ALA A 158 -13.32 -4.72 -7.35
CA ALA A 158 -13.86 -4.18 -6.11
C ALA A 158 -13.20 -2.86 -5.66
N LEU A 159 -12.14 -2.42 -6.36
CA LEU A 159 -11.31 -1.29 -5.97
C LEU A 159 -11.61 -0.04 -6.81
N PHE A 160 -11.38 1.14 -6.21
CA PHE A 160 -11.43 2.40 -6.93
C PHE A 160 -10.26 2.53 -7.91
N ASP A 161 -10.54 2.92 -9.16
CA ASP A 161 -9.50 3.21 -10.15
C ASP A 161 -8.94 4.63 -9.95
N ALA A 162 -7.72 4.72 -9.44
CA ALA A 162 -6.97 5.97 -9.26
C ALA A 162 -6.08 6.31 -10.47
N THR A 163 -6.17 5.56 -11.56
CA THR A 163 -5.34 5.74 -12.75
C THR A 163 -5.67 7.06 -13.45
N GLY A 164 -4.64 7.84 -13.80
CA GLY A 164 -4.80 9.06 -14.59
C GLY A 164 -5.51 10.24 -13.90
N ILE A 165 -5.87 10.12 -12.62
CA ILE A 165 -6.49 11.23 -11.87
C ILE A 165 -5.44 12.32 -11.61
N ALA A 166 -5.74 13.54 -12.09
CA ALA A 166 -4.91 14.70 -11.84
C ALA A 166 -5.43 15.45 -10.61
N VAL A 167 -4.50 15.85 -9.72
CA VAL A 167 -4.79 16.68 -8.55
C VAL A 167 -4.04 17.99 -8.71
N TYR A 168 -4.72 19.10 -8.44
CA TYR A 168 -4.17 20.44 -8.56
C TYR A 168 -3.91 21.08 -7.19
N THR A 169 -3.02 22.07 -7.14
CA THR A 169 -2.66 22.78 -5.90
C THR A 169 -3.84 23.55 -5.27
N ASP A 170 -4.85 23.90 -6.07
CA ASP A 170 -6.11 24.51 -5.61
C ASP A 170 -7.08 23.49 -4.97
N GLY A 171 -6.71 22.20 -4.94
CA GLY A 171 -7.50 21.12 -4.39
C GLY A 171 -8.56 20.55 -5.33
N SER A 172 -8.69 21.07 -6.55
CA SER A 172 -9.53 20.46 -7.59
C SER A 172 -8.90 19.19 -8.15
N ILE A 173 -9.74 18.30 -8.68
CA ILE A 173 -9.28 17.08 -9.36
C ILE A 173 -9.97 16.90 -10.72
N THR A 174 -9.33 16.15 -11.62
CA THR A 174 -9.90 15.72 -12.91
C THR A 174 -9.54 14.26 -13.18
N GLY A 175 -10.18 13.63 -14.16
CA GLY A 175 -9.91 12.23 -14.52
C GLY A 175 -10.82 11.20 -13.84
N THR A 176 -11.82 11.64 -13.07
CA THR A 176 -12.88 10.77 -12.54
C THR A 176 -14.21 11.51 -12.48
N ALA A 177 -15.32 10.77 -12.64
CA ALA A 177 -16.68 11.29 -12.40
C ALA A 177 -17.08 11.19 -10.91
N GLU A 178 -16.26 10.51 -10.09
CA GLU A 178 -16.58 10.28 -8.70
C GLU A 178 -16.42 11.54 -7.86
N ALA A 179 -15.37 12.32 -8.02
CA ALA A 179 -15.16 13.52 -7.20
C ALA A 179 -14.64 14.70 -8.02
N SER A 180 -14.91 15.91 -7.53
CA SER A 180 -14.46 17.17 -8.14
C SER A 180 -13.34 17.84 -7.34
N THR A 181 -13.18 17.45 -6.07
CA THR A 181 -12.11 17.93 -5.19
C THR A 181 -11.39 16.79 -4.48
N PHE A 182 -10.16 17.05 -4.05
CA PHE A 182 -9.36 16.11 -3.27
C PHE A 182 -10.01 15.77 -1.92
N GLY A 183 -10.65 16.78 -1.29
CA GLY A 183 -11.40 16.58 -0.05
C GLY A 183 -12.60 15.65 -0.23
N GLU A 184 -13.33 15.79 -1.33
CA GLU A 184 -14.40 14.85 -1.69
C GLU A 184 -13.84 13.45 -1.88
N LEU A 185 -12.77 13.29 -2.66
CA LEU A 185 -12.18 11.98 -2.95
C LEU A 185 -11.77 11.23 -1.67
N LYS A 186 -11.24 11.94 -0.66
CA LYS A 186 -10.97 11.37 0.67
C LYS A 186 -12.23 10.86 1.38
N ILE A 187 -13.31 11.64 1.32
CA ILE A 187 -14.59 11.30 1.97
C ILE A 187 -15.33 10.19 1.21
N ARG A 188 -15.12 10.04 -0.10
CA ARG A 188 -15.71 8.97 -0.93
C ARG A 188 -15.26 7.55 -0.55
N GLN A 189 -14.37 7.45 0.43
CA GLN A 189 -13.97 6.21 1.09
C GLN A 189 -14.70 5.96 2.42
N GLY A 190 -15.73 6.76 2.72
CA GLY A 190 -16.57 6.71 3.90
C GLY A 190 -17.74 5.71 3.78
N PRO A 191 -18.49 5.49 4.88
CA PRO A 191 -19.42 4.37 5.09
C PRO A 191 -20.74 4.46 4.29
N SER A 192 -20.79 5.29 3.24
CA SER A 192 -21.99 5.51 2.42
C SER A 192 -21.70 5.43 0.92
N LEU A 193 -20.49 5.02 0.51
CA LEU A 193 -20.04 5.11 -0.88
C LEU A 193 -19.18 3.91 -1.32
N THR A 194 -19.14 3.74 -2.63
CA THR A 194 -18.91 2.54 -3.46
C THR A 194 -17.54 1.84 -3.35
N TYR A 195 -16.62 2.31 -2.50
CA TYR A 195 -15.22 1.84 -2.47
C TYR A 195 -14.72 1.60 -1.04
N GLU A 196 -15.37 0.66 -0.34
CA GLU A 196 -15.09 0.39 1.07
C GLU A 196 -13.74 -0.31 1.31
N VAL A 197 -13.15 -0.90 0.27
CA VAL A 197 -12.05 -1.86 0.40
C VAL A 197 -10.72 -1.43 -0.21
N GLY A 198 -10.65 -0.32 -0.96
CA GLY A 198 -9.38 0.25 -1.42
C GLY A 198 -9.39 0.88 -2.81
N TRP A 199 -8.21 0.99 -3.40
CA TRP A 199 -7.93 1.56 -4.71
C TRP A 199 -6.82 0.79 -5.44
N TYR A 200 -6.74 0.97 -6.75
CA TYR A 200 -5.62 0.55 -7.58
C TYR A 200 -5.19 1.68 -8.52
N LYS A 201 -3.95 1.61 -9.00
CA LYS A 201 -3.39 2.49 -10.02
C LYS A 201 -2.65 1.64 -11.04
N ALA A 202 -3.02 1.72 -12.31
CA ALA A 202 -2.25 1.14 -13.39
C ALA A 202 -0.90 1.88 -13.50
N LEU A 203 0.18 1.11 -13.58
CA LEU A 203 1.52 1.63 -13.84
C LEU A 203 1.66 1.95 -15.34
N GLU A 204 2.82 2.42 -15.81
CA GLU A 204 3.07 2.42 -17.24
C GLU A 204 3.27 0.99 -17.77
N VAL A 205 3.04 0.79 -19.06
CA VAL A 205 3.23 -0.52 -19.71
C VAL A 205 4.67 -1.01 -19.50
N GLY A 206 4.83 -2.22 -18.95
CA GLY A 206 6.13 -2.81 -18.61
C GLY A 206 6.76 -2.31 -17.30
N GLU A 207 6.24 -1.25 -16.70
CA GLU A 207 6.61 -0.79 -15.36
C GLU A 207 6.15 -1.81 -14.31
N ARG A 208 6.95 -2.02 -13.27
CA ARG A 208 6.66 -2.96 -12.17
C ARG A 208 7.19 -2.49 -10.83
N ILE A 209 6.63 -3.03 -9.76
CA ILE A 209 7.10 -2.77 -8.40
C ILE A 209 7.70 -4.06 -7.84
N VAL A 210 9.03 -4.09 -7.81
CA VAL A 210 9.84 -5.20 -7.28
C VAL A 210 10.55 -4.86 -5.98
N SER A 211 10.31 -3.65 -5.47
CA SER A 211 10.87 -3.12 -4.23
C SER A 211 9.74 -2.72 -3.29
N LYS A 212 9.94 -2.95 -1.99
CA LYS A 212 8.95 -2.64 -0.94
C LYS A 212 8.57 -1.15 -0.94
N PRO A 213 7.27 -0.80 -1.02
CA PRO A 213 6.81 0.57 -0.79
C PRO A 213 7.06 1.04 0.65
N SER A 214 7.15 2.35 0.85
CA SER A 214 7.28 2.98 2.19
C SER A 214 6.14 3.97 2.41
N ILE A 215 5.69 4.12 3.66
CA ILE A 215 4.63 5.09 4.01
C ILE A 215 5.18 6.06 5.04
N LEU A 216 4.96 7.35 4.83
CA LEU A 216 5.38 8.39 5.74
C LEU A 216 4.38 9.54 5.76
N GLY A 217 3.81 9.80 6.94
CA GLY A 217 2.96 10.97 7.16
C GLY A 217 1.85 11.11 6.12
N GLY A 218 1.16 10.02 5.80
CA GLY A 218 0.06 10.00 4.83
C GLY A 218 0.49 9.92 3.35
N ILE A 219 1.78 9.84 3.06
CA ILE A 219 2.29 9.66 1.69
C ILE A 219 2.82 8.24 1.52
N LEU A 220 2.31 7.52 0.53
CA LEU A 220 2.84 6.28 0.00
C LEU A 220 3.93 6.60 -1.02
N LEU A 221 5.11 6.05 -0.80
CA LEU A 221 6.29 6.18 -1.63
C LEU A 221 6.62 4.81 -2.21
N ALA A 222 6.25 4.58 -3.46
CA ALA A 222 6.39 3.30 -4.13
C ALA A 222 7.43 3.40 -5.26
N PRO A 223 8.66 2.88 -5.06
CA PRO A 223 9.64 2.81 -6.12
C PRO A 223 9.23 1.74 -7.14
N SER A 224 9.29 2.11 -8.41
CA SER A 224 8.97 1.26 -9.54
C SER A 224 10.11 1.25 -10.55
N PHE A 225 10.02 0.33 -11.49
CA PHE A 225 11.08 0.04 -12.46
C PHE A 225 10.48 -0.38 -13.79
N VAL A 226 10.96 0.20 -14.88
CA VAL A 226 10.68 -0.22 -16.24
C VAL A 226 11.95 -0.90 -16.75
N PRO A 227 11.98 -2.24 -16.89
CA PRO A 227 13.15 -2.92 -17.42
C PRO A 227 13.48 -2.48 -18.84
N ASN A 228 14.76 -2.60 -19.22
CA ASN A 228 15.17 -2.62 -20.61
C ASN A 228 15.64 -4.02 -21.01
N ASP A 229 15.45 -4.34 -22.29
CA ASP A 229 15.88 -5.61 -22.90
C ASP A 229 17.31 -5.53 -23.45
N ASP A 230 17.90 -4.32 -23.52
CA ASP A 230 19.27 -4.10 -23.96
C ASP A 230 20.29 -4.64 -22.94
N ILE A 231 21.03 -5.67 -23.34
CA ILE A 231 22.10 -6.32 -22.57
C ILE A 231 23.21 -5.34 -22.18
N CYS A 232 23.41 -4.27 -22.94
CA CYS A 232 24.42 -3.25 -22.70
C CYS A 232 23.92 -2.10 -21.81
N ALA A 233 22.62 -2.02 -21.55
CA ALA A 233 22.04 -0.98 -20.72
C ALA A 233 22.01 -1.39 -19.24
N PHE A 234 21.99 -0.41 -18.32
CA PHE A 234 22.07 -0.63 -16.87
C PHE A 234 20.75 -1.14 -16.25
N GLY A 235 20.03 -2.01 -16.96
CA GLY A 235 18.89 -2.79 -16.46
C GLY A 235 17.51 -2.16 -16.69
N GLY A 236 17.37 -0.84 -16.69
CA GLY A 236 16.08 -0.17 -16.90
C GLY A 236 16.03 1.22 -16.26
N ASP A 237 14.85 1.85 -16.25
CA ASP A 237 14.60 3.14 -15.62
C ASP A 237 13.74 2.99 -14.36
N SER A 238 14.15 3.63 -13.28
CA SER A 238 13.39 3.70 -12.04
C SER A 238 12.64 5.01 -11.87
N TRP A 239 11.50 4.87 -11.21
CA TRP A 239 10.59 5.95 -10.88
C TRP A 239 10.17 5.84 -9.42
N LEU A 240 9.65 6.94 -8.89
CA LEU A 240 9.03 6.98 -7.58
C LEU A 240 7.61 7.53 -7.71
N HIS A 241 6.64 6.71 -7.34
CA HIS A 241 5.27 7.17 -7.11
C HIS A 241 5.18 7.76 -5.70
N ALA A 242 4.62 8.96 -5.58
CA ALA A 242 4.37 9.66 -4.33
C ALA A 242 2.88 10.00 -4.23
N LEU A 243 2.12 9.11 -3.61
CA LEU A 243 0.67 9.12 -3.61
C LEU A 243 0.15 9.39 -2.20
N TYR A 244 -1.01 10.03 -2.07
CA TYR A 244 -1.74 10.03 -0.82
C TYR A 244 -2.24 8.62 -0.54
N PHE A 245 -1.88 8.09 0.62
CA PHE A 245 -2.01 6.66 0.92
C PHE A 245 -3.46 6.17 0.91
N GLU A 246 -4.43 7.00 1.29
CA GLU A 246 -5.83 6.59 1.28
C GLU A 246 -6.41 6.63 -0.14
N THR A 247 -6.05 7.59 -0.99
CA THR A 247 -6.71 7.79 -2.31
C THR A 247 -5.99 7.22 -3.52
N GLY A 248 -4.69 6.92 -3.42
CA GLY A 248 -3.90 6.46 -4.58
C GLY A 248 -3.58 7.54 -5.62
N THR A 249 -3.84 8.81 -5.29
CA THR A 249 -3.63 9.99 -6.16
C THR A 249 -2.57 10.93 -5.57
N ALA A 250 -2.14 11.95 -6.30
CA ALA A 250 -1.20 12.94 -5.73
C ALA A 250 -1.80 13.69 -4.52
N TYR A 251 -0.96 14.12 -3.58
CA TYR A 251 -1.41 14.96 -2.46
C TYR A 251 -1.43 16.43 -2.85
N SER A 252 -2.55 17.14 -2.64
CA SER A 252 -2.76 18.50 -3.16
C SER A 252 -1.72 19.54 -2.73
N GLN A 253 -1.02 19.35 -1.60
CA GLN A 253 0.05 20.26 -1.16
C GLN A 253 1.40 20.03 -1.85
N SER A 254 1.49 19.08 -2.77
CA SER A 254 2.71 18.66 -3.47
C SER A 254 3.80 18.11 -2.56
N VAL A 255 4.28 16.91 -2.89
CA VAL A 255 5.38 16.24 -2.18
C VAL A 255 6.65 16.23 -3.04
N ILE A 256 6.49 16.06 -4.35
CA ILE A 256 7.58 15.83 -5.31
C ILE A 256 7.60 16.86 -6.44
N GLY A 257 6.85 17.96 -6.30
CA GLY A 257 6.81 19.06 -7.26
C GLY A 257 5.50 19.16 -8.03
N THR A 258 5.41 20.20 -8.86
CA THR A 258 4.24 20.53 -9.69
C THR A 258 4.67 20.80 -11.13
N THR A 259 3.71 20.72 -12.05
CA THR A 259 3.87 21.18 -13.43
C THR A 259 2.72 22.11 -13.81
N PRO A 260 2.97 23.21 -14.54
CA PRO A 260 1.90 24.05 -15.06
C PRO A 260 0.97 23.26 -15.99
N ASP A 261 -0.33 23.46 -15.85
CA ASP A 261 -1.39 22.89 -16.68
C ASP A 261 -2.49 23.95 -16.89
N GLY A 262 -2.32 24.74 -17.95
CA GLY A 262 -3.16 25.91 -18.22
C GLY A 262 -3.02 26.99 -17.15
N THR A 263 -4.10 27.29 -16.44
CA THR A 263 -4.13 28.28 -15.34
C THR A 263 -3.91 27.67 -13.96
N LYS A 264 -3.68 26.36 -13.88
CA LYS A 264 -3.51 25.62 -12.64
C LYS A 264 -2.17 24.92 -12.61
N ASP A 265 -1.69 24.60 -11.40
CA ASP A 265 -0.52 23.76 -11.22
C ASP A 265 -0.96 22.34 -10.87
N LYS A 266 -0.65 21.39 -11.76
CA LYS A 266 -0.87 19.96 -11.53
C LYS A 266 0.22 19.43 -10.59
N VAL A 267 -0.20 18.76 -9.53
CA VAL A 267 0.74 18.07 -8.62
C VAL A 267 1.26 16.80 -9.28
N LEU A 268 2.57 16.57 -9.18
CA LEU A 268 3.19 15.35 -9.66
C LEU A 268 2.86 14.19 -8.70
N ASP A 269 2.39 13.08 -9.27
CA ASP A 269 2.16 11.80 -8.60
C ASP A 269 3.33 10.83 -8.75
N LYS A 270 4.24 11.10 -9.70
CA LYS A 270 5.42 10.29 -10.01
C LYS A 270 6.59 11.15 -10.48
N VAL A 271 7.82 10.74 -10.16
CA VAL A 271 9.07 11.37 -10.62
C VAL A 271 10.11 10.33 -11.05
N ARG A 272 10.93 10.65 -12.06
CA ARG A 272 12.03 9.78 -12.50
C ARG A 272 13.18 9.84 -11.51
N LEU A 273 13.65 8.68 -11.05
CA LEU A 273 14.84 8.57 -10.20
C LEU A 273 16.12 8.40 -11.02
N GLY A 274 16.00 7.88 -12.25
CA GLY A 274 17.13 7.61 -13.13
C GLY A 274 17.30 6.12 -13.38
N VAL A 275 18.49 5.73 -13.79
CA VAL A 275 18.76 4.40 -14.33
C VAL A 275 19.03 3.39 -13.20
N GLY A 276 18.53 2.18 -13.40
CA GLY A 276 18.71 1.02 -12.52
C GLY A 276 17.62 0.88 -11.48
N ILE A 277 17.48 -0.33 -10.94
CA ILE A 277 16.49 -0.66 -9.92
C ILE A 277 16.74 0.15 -8.66
N SER A 278 15.68 0.74 -8.12
CA SER A 278 15.70 1.49 -6.86
C SER A 278 15.29 0.62 -5.67
N SER A 279 15.98 0.79 -4.54
CA SER A 279 15.65 0.15 -3.26
C SER A 279 14.36 0.72 -2.67
N SER A 280 13.87 0.06 -1.61
CA SER A 280 12.92 0.72 -0.69
C SER A 280 13.53 2.00 -0.12
N LEU A 281 12.68 2.95 0.26
CA LEU A 281 13.12 4.23 0.82
C LEU A 281 13.58 4.07 2.27
N GLY A 282 14.79 4.55 2.56
CA GLY A 282 15.23 4.85 3.93
C GLY A 282 14.78 6.24 4.32
N ILE A 283 13.99 6.38 5.39
CA ILE A 283 13.43 7.67 5.81
C ILE A 283 14.18 8.17 7.04
N HIS A 284 14.60 9.43 6.99
CA HIS A 284 15.15 10.16 8.12
C HIS A 284 14.27 11.34 8.52
N VAL A 285 13.82 11.35 9.76
CA VAL A 285 13.06 12.47 10.34
C VAL A 285 13.98 13.22 11.31
N GLY A 286 14.54 14.33 10.84
CA GLY A 286 15.45 15.18 11.61
C GLY A 286 14.72 16.26 12.42
N ARG A 287 15.49 17.22 12.96
CA ARG A 287 14.94 18.39 13.68
C ARG A 287 14.28 19.40 12.73
N GLU A 288 14.64 19.40 11.45
CA GLU A 288 14.07 20.24 10.38
C GLU A 288 12.59 19.91 10.11
N HIS A 289 11.85 20.83 9.50
CA HIS A 289 10.45 20.60 9.13
C HIS A 289 10.36 19.63 7.95
N GLY A 290 9.44 18.66 8.00
CA GLY A 290 9.36 17.58 7.02
C GLY A 290 10.25 16.37 7.34
N ALA A 291 10.53 15.56 6.33
CA ALA A 291 11.42 14.40 6.40
C ALA A 291 12.29 14.30 5.15
N ARG A 292 13.41 13.59 5.25
CA ARG A 292 14.27 13.29 4.09
C ARG A 292 14.22 11.81 3.77
N GLY A 293 13.82 11.47 2.56
CA GLY A 293 13.91 10.13 2.00
C GLY A 293 15.23 9.91 1.29
N PHE A 294 15.82 8.74 1.46
CA PHE A 294 17.02 8.27 0.76
C PHE A 294 16.66 7.03 -0.04
N ILE A 295 16.96 7.05 -1.34
CA ILE A 295 16.78 5.90 -2.24
C ILE A 295 18.12 5.54 -2.83
N GLN A 296 18.50 4.27 -2.68
CA GLN A 296 19.70 3.74 -3.30
C GLN A 296 19.33 3.04 -4.61
N GLN A 297 20.06 3.36 -5.67
CA GLN A 297 19.94 2.67 -6.95
C GLN A 297 21.00 1.57 -7.06
N SER A 298 20.69 0.54 -7.84
CA SER A 298 21.65 -0.51 -8.23
C SER A 298 22.90 0.04 -8.93
N THR A 299 22.85 1.27 -9.46
CA THR A 299 24.01 2.00 -10.02
C THR A 299 24.94 2.59 -8.95
N GLY A 300 24.58 2.52 -7.67
CA GLY A 300 25.31 3.13 -6.56
C GLY A 300 24.93 4.60 -6.28
N THR A 301 24.04 5.18 -7.09
CA THR A 301 23.52 6.54 -6.88
C THR A 301 22.57 6.58 -5.68
N ILE A 302 22.73 7.59 -4.82
CA ILE A 302 21.81 7.88 -3.72
C ILE A 302 20.99 9.13 -4.07
N ASN A 303 19.69 8.95 -4.29
CA ASN A 303 18.76 10.04 -4.47
C ASN A 303 18.22 10.50 -3.12
N GLN A 304 18.26 11.81 -2.88
CA GLN A 304 17.66 12.45 -1.71
C GLN A 304 16.37 13.13 -2.14
N ILE A 305 15.31 12.93 -1.36
CA ILE A 305 14.00 13.53 -1.61
C ILE A 305 13.57 14.20 -0.33
N ASP A 306 13.41 15.51 -0.39
CA ASP A 306 12.77 16.25 0.70
C ASP A 306 11.26 16.02 0.61
N LEU A 307 10.70 15.49 1.70
CA LEU A 307 9.30 15.08 1.80
C LEU A 307 8.55 16.06 2.70
N ALA A 308 7.48 16.64 2.18
CA ALA A 308 6.47 17.35 2.94
C ALA A 308 5.30 16.38 3.25
N PRO A 309 5.27 15.73 4.42
CA PRO A 309 4.21 14.78 4.75
C PRO A 309 2.85 15.47 4.90
N ALA A 310 1.79 14.77 4.51
CA ALA A 310 0.40 15.20 4.66
C ALA A 310 -0.10 15.18 6.12
N LEU A 311 0.50 14.36 6.97
CA LEU A 311 0.18 14.21 8.39
C LEU A 311 1.39 14.60 9.24
N SER A 312 1.15 15.13 10.43
CA SER A 312 2.23 15.42 11.37
C SER A 312 2.93 14.13 11.77
N ILE A 313 4.21 14.01 11.37
CA ILE A 313 5.08 12.88 11.71
C ILE A 313 5.85 13.08 13.02
N LYS A 314 5.63 14.22 13.71
CA LYS A 314 6.23 14.53 15.01
C LYS A 314 5.14 14.62 16.08
N SER A 315 5.39 13.98 17.22
CA SER A 315 4.57 14.16 18.42
C SER A 315 4.72 15.60 18.93
N GLY A 316 3.61 16.30 19.09
CA GLY A 316 3.56 17.63 19.72
C GLY A 316 3.54 17.53 21.25
N PHE A 317 4.04 18.55 21.93
CA PHE A 317 3.91 18.66 23.39
C PHE A 317 2.50 19.16 23.73
N VAL A 318 1.70 18.34 24.43
CA VAL A 318 0.42 18.76 25.01
C VAL A 318 0.68 19.07 26.47
N ASN A 319 0.56 20.35 26.85
CA ASN A 319 0.54 20.75 28.25
C ASN A 319 -0.91 20.89 28.69
N TRP A 320 -1.20 20.51 29.93
CA TRP A 320 -2.41 20.96 30.62
C TRP A 320 -1.98 21.94 31.72
N ARG A 321 -2.72 23.04 31.86
CA ARG A 321 -2.61 23.95 33.00
C ARG A 321 -3.90 23.87 33.78
N GLU A 322 -3.83 23.42 35.02
CA GLU A 322 -4.96 23.51 35.95
C GLU A 322 -5.27 25.00 36.18
N MET A 323 -6.49 25.41 35.85
CA MET A 323 -6.96 26.75 36.23
C MET A 323 -7.43 26.67 37.68
N ARG A 324 -6.63 27.26 38.58
CA ARG A 324 -7.05 27.57 39.94
C ARG A 324 -7.96 28.80 39.97
#